data_AF-A0A9R0EWZ3-F1
#
_entry.id   AF-A0A9R0EWZ3-F1
#
_cell.length_a   1.000
_cell.length_b   1.000
_cell.length_c   1.000
_cell.angle_alpha   90.00
_cell.angle_beta   90.00
_cell.angle_gamma   90.00
#
_symmetry.space_group_name_H-M   'P 1'
#
loop_
_entity.id
_entity.type
_entity.pdbx_description
1 polymer ?
#
loop_
_entity_poly.entity_id
_entity_poly.type
_entity_poly.pdbx_seq_one_letter_code
_entity_poly.pdbx_strand_id
1 'polypeptide(L)'
;MPRRKKSGLSQYSRASKRQRQVRSQETEEEHEARLAARREYYAELVSSETASQREERLATVREQVAGSRASETMNQHEARLTADRERHVVSRESETFTQREDRLSADRSRRAISRSLETDEERSSRLSADRHRHEISRMFESDEQHDLRLSAARSRYYEQQEITANHLEEERSRVQELRQTQSSDTRLIQLEEDRLRHVVLRLSPGEDDASMVYDFGELPWIEKEKSGFNYDSIIKYAEYTHLGSMDEICPHCIAVPLSGTESPKECVVHPVKLS
;
A
#
# COMPACT_ATOMS: atom_id res chain seq x y z
N MET A 1 -32.20 40.25 -72.78
CA MET A 1 -32.34 38.97 -72.04
C MET A 1 -30.98 38.55 -71.50
N PRO A 2 -30.69 38.63 -70.19
CA PRO A 2 -29.42 38.19 -69.64
C PRO A 2 -29.34 36.66 -69.64
N ARG A 3 -28.25 36.09 -70.16
CA ARG A 3 -28.03 34.63 -70.17
C ARG A 3 -27.92 34.11 -68.73
N ARG A 4 -28.81 33.19 -68.34
CA ARG A 4 -28.74 32.48 -67.05
C ARG A 4 -27.40 31.74 -66.94
N LYS A 5 -26.58 32.08 -65.94
CA LYS A 5 -25.36 31.33 -65.58
C LYS A 5 -25.79 29.93 -65.14
N LYS A 6 -25.35 28.90 -65.85
CA LYS A 6 -25.56 27.49 -65.46
C LYS A 6 -24.86 27.26 -64.11
N SER A 7 -25.57 26.69 -63.14
CA SER A 7 -25.03 26.39 -61.81
C SER A 7 -23.87 25.40 -61.91
N GLY A 8 -22.74 25.69 -61.25
CA GLY A 8 -21.51 24.87 -61.28
C GLY A 8 -21.67 23.43 -60.79
N LEU A 9 -22.80 23.13 -60.11
CA LEU A 9 -23.18 21.80 -59.63
C LEU A 9 -23.24 20.75 -60.75
N SER A 10 -23.64 21.14 -61.97
CA SER A 10 -23.72 20.21 -63.12
C SER A 10 -22.35 19.84 -63.71
N GLN A 11 -21.33 20.67 -63.55
CA GLN A 11 -19.98 20.38 -64.06
C GLN A 11 -19.22 19.46 -63.10
N TYR A 12 -19.35 19.70 -61.80
CA TYR A 12 -18.80 18.85 -60.74
C TYR A 12 -19.30 17.38 -60.85
N SER A 13 -20.56 17.17 -61.20
CA SER A 13 -21.11 15.82 -61.37
C SER A 13 -20.56 15.07 -62.59
N ARG A 14 -20.16 15.77 -63.67
CA ARG A 14 -19.54 15.16 -64.85
C ARG A 14 -18.07 14.80 -64.60
N ALA A 15 -17.32 15.68 -63.94
CA ALA A 15 -15.93 15.43 -63.56
C ALA A 15 -15.81 14.25 -62.58
N SER A 16 -16.67 14.22 -61.55
CA SER A 16 -16.73 13.10 -60.60
C SER A 16 -17.06 11.77 -61.28
N LYS A 17 -18.03 11.76 -62.22
CA LYS A 17 -18.35 10.56 -63.02
C LYS A 17 -17.18 10.06 -63.86
N ARG A 18 -16.46 10.97 -64.53
CA ARG A 18 -15.26 10.62 -65.32
C ARG A 18 -14.16 10.06 -64.42
N GLN A 19 -13.89 10.70 -63.29
CA GLN A 19 -12.88 10.21 -62.35
C GLN A 19 -13.25 8.84 -61.77
N ARG A 20 -14.53 8.58 -61.52
CA ARG A 20 -15.02 7.26 -61.12
C ARG A 20 -14.78 6.20 -62.21
N GLN A 21 -15.03 6.53 -63.47
CA GLN A 21 -14.77 5.64 -64.60
C GLN A 21 -13.28 5.34 -64.78
N VAL A 22 -12.43 6.36 -64.67
CA VAL A 22 -10.97 6.17 -64.70
C VAL A 22 -10.53 5.26 -63.56
N ARG A 23 -10.98 5.53 -62.32
CA ARG A 23 -10.66 4.68 -61.16
C ARG A 23 -11.16 3.24 -61.28
N SER A 24 -12.27 3.00 -61.98
CA SER A 24 -12.79 1.64 -62.21
C SER A 24 -12.02 0.87 -63.29
N GLN A 25 -11.19 1.55 -64.07
CA GLN A 25 -10.37 0.98 -65.13
C GLN A 25 -8.87 0.95 -64.77
N GLU A 26 -8.49 1.51 -63.61
CA GLU A 26 -7.12 1.47 -63.09
C GLU A 26 -6.68 0.00 -62.90
N THR A 27 -5.46 -0.31 -63.33
CA THR A 27 -4.80 -1.55 -62.94
C THR A 27 -4.38 -1.50 -61.47
N GLU A 28 -4.04 -2.65 -60.88
CA GLU A 28 -3.51 -2.68 -59.49
C GLU A 28 -2.24 -1.82 -59.35
N GLU A 29 -1.34 -1.89 -60.33
CA GLU A 29 -0.11 -1.07 -60.35
C GLU A 29 -0.41 0.43 -60.43
N GLU A 30 -1.33 0.84 -61.31
CA GLU A 30 -1.74 2.25 -61.43
C GLU A 30 -2.44 2.75 -60.16
N HIS A 31 -3.27 1.90 -59.56
CA HIS A 31 -3.94 2.18 -58.30
C HIS A 31 -2.93 2.37 -57.16
N GLU A 32 -1.95 1.49 -57.05
CA GLU A 32 -0.87 1.57 -56.07
C GLU A 32 0.02 2.78 -56.29
N ALA A 33 0.44 3.06 -57.52
CA ALA A 33 1.21 4.24 -57.87
C ALA A 33 0.48 5.53 -57.49
N ARG A 34 -0.84 5.60 -57.76
CA ARG A 34 -1.68 6.74 -57.36
C ARG A 34 -1.78 6.88 -55.85
N LEU A 35 -1.88 5.77 -55.10
CA LEU A 35 -1.89 5.81 -53.64
C LEU A 35 -0.52 6.19 -53.06
N ALA A 36 0.58 5.72 -53.66
CA ALA A 36 1.94 6.07 -53.28
C ALA A 36 2.20 7.57 -53.46
N ALA A 37 1.93 8.12 -54.65
CA ALA A 37 2.06 9.56 -54.91
C ALA A 37 1.20 10.41 -53.94
N ARG A 38 0.01 9.92 -53.57
CA ARG A 38 -0.84 10.61 -52.57
C ARG A 38 -0.26 10.55 -51.16
N ARG A 39 0.36 9.43 -50.75
CA ARG A 39 1.03 9.29 -49.45
C ARG A 39 2.24 10.21 -49.37
N GLU A 40 3.04 10.29 -50.43
CA GLU A 40 4.20 11.19 -50.55
C GLU A 40 3.79 12.66 -50.42
N TYR A 41 2.81 13.10 -51.22
CA TYR A 41 2.27 14.45 -51.13
C TYR A 41 1.79 14.79 -49.70
N TYR A 42 1.10 13.86 -49.04
CA TYR A 42 0.62 14.08 -47.67
C TYR A 42 1.77 14.10 -46.66
N ALA A 43 2.81 13.28 -46.84
CA ALA A 43 4.00 13.30 -45.99
C ALA A 43 4.77 14.63 -46.13
N GLU A 44 4.88 15.18 -47.33
CA GLU A 44 5.45 16.52 -47.56
C GLU A 44 4.62 17.61 -46.89
N LEU A 45 3.29 17.54 -47.00
CA LEU A 45 2.39 18.48 -46.33
C LEU A 45 2.53 18.43 -44.80
N VAL A 46 2.60 17.22 -44.21
CA VAL A 46 2.74 17.05 -42.76
C VAL A 46 4.13 17.43 -42.25
N SER A 47 5.19 17.18 -43.03
CA SER A 47 6.56 17.55 -42.65
C SER A 47 6.82 19.05 -42.70
N SER A 48 6.09 19.78 -43.55
CA SER A 48 6.14 21.26 -43.63
C SER A 48 5.13 21.97 -42.73
N GLU A 49 4.36 21.21 -41.94
CA GLU A 49 3.31 21.73 -41.05
C GLU A 49 3.90 22.51 -39.87
N THR A 50 3.37 23.71 -39.60
CA THR A 50 3.71 24.45 -38.38
C THR A 50 3.06 23.81 -37.15
N ALA A 51 3.59 24.08 -35.94
CA ALA A 51 3.01 23.56 -34.71
C ALA A 51 1.52 23.92 -34.53
N SER A 52 1.12 25.14 -34.94
CA SER A 52 -0.28 25.59 -34.88
C SER A 52 -1.19 24.81 -35.84
N GLN A 53 -0.74 24.64 -37.08
CA GLN A 53 -1.49 23.86 -38.08
C GLN A 53 -1.63 22.40 -37.65
N ARG A 54 -0.54 21.83 -37.09
CA ARG A 54 -0.55 20.48 -36.53
C ARG A 54 -1.56 20.33 -35.41
N GLU A 55 -1.64 21.30 -34.51
CA GLU A 55 -2.61 21.23 -33.41
C GLU A 55 -4.04 21.35 -33.92
N GLU A 56 -4.32 22.25 -34.88
CA GLU A 56 -5.63 22.36 -35.52
C GLU A 56 -6.04 21.07 -36.25
N ARG A 57 -5.11 20.48 -37.00
CA ARG A 57 -5.35 19.18 -37.66
C ARG A 57 -5.58 18.06 -36.65
N LEU A 58 -4.82 18.00 -35.56
CA LEU A 58 -5.04 16.99 -34.51
C LEU A 58 -6.36 17.24 -33.77
N ALA A 59 -6.75 18.49 -33.53
CA ALA A 59 -8.01 18.85 -32.91
C ALA A 59 -9.21 18.40 -33.76
N THR A 60 -9.19 18.68 -35.07
CA THR A 60 -10.24 18.22 -36.00
C THR A 60 -10.32 16.69 -36.08
N VAL A 61 -9.17 16.00 -36.07
CA VAL A 61 -9.15 14.52 -36.02
C VAL A 61 -9.74 14.00 -34.70
N ARG A 62 -9.40 14.59 -33.55
CA ARG A 62 -9.97 14.20 -32.25
C ARG A 62 -11.49 14.39 -32.23
N GLU A 63 -12.00 15.48 -32.78
CA GLU A 63 -13.43 15.76 -32.90
C GLU A 63 -14.14 14.74 -33.79
N GLN A 64 -13.59 14.44 -34.97
CA GLN A 64 -14.16 13.43 -35.86
C GLN A 64 -14.20 12.03 -35.23
N VAL A 65 -13.14 11.64 -34.51
CA VAL A 65 -13.08 10.37 -33.79
C VAL A 65 -14.09 10.35 -32.64
N ALA A 66 -14.22 11.45 -31.89
CA ALA A 66 -15.22 11.56 -30.82
C ALA A 66 -16.66 11.44 -31.37
N GLY A 67 -16.95 12.13 -32.48
CA GLY A 67 -18.24 12.04 -33.16
C GLY A 67 -18.55 10.62 -33.67
N SER A 68 -17.55 9.98 -34.28
CA SER A 68 -17.68 8.59 -34.75
C SER A 68 -17.94 7.62 -33.60
N ARG A 69 -17.18 7.74 -32.49
CA ARG A 69 -17.36 6.94 -31.26
C ARG A 69 -18.73 7.14 -30.62
N ALA A 70 -19.25 8.37 -30.60
CA ALA A 70 -20.57 8.66 -30.06
C ALA A 70 -21.70 8.04 -30.91
N SER A 71 -21.44 7.80 -32.20
CA SER A 71 -22.39 7.16 -33.13
C SER A 71 -22.20 5.63 -33.28
N GLU A 72 -21.24 5.03 -32.56
CA GLU A 72 -21.00 3.58 -32.63
C GLU A 72 -22.23 2.81 -32.14
N THR A 73 -22.60 1.77 -32.90
CA THR A 73 -23.52 0.74 -32.39
C THR A 73 -22.81 -0.15 -31.35
N MET A 74 -23.56 -0.83 -30.48
CA MET A 74 -22.98 -1.75 -29.49
C MET A 74 -22.04 -2.79 -30.13
N ASN A 75 -22.45 -3.39 -31.26
CA ASN A 75 -21.62 -4.36 -31.98
C ASN A 75 -20.32 -3.75 -32.51
N GLN A 76 -20.36 -2.51 -33.01
CA GLN A 76 -19.16 -1.81 -33.48
C GLN A 76 -18.23 -1.45 -32.32
N HIS A 77 -18.80 -1.01 -31.20
CA HIS A 77 -18.07 -0.72 -29.98
C HIS A 77 -17.34 -1.96 -29.45
N GLU A 78 -18.05 -3.09 -29.36
CA GLU A 78 -17.48 -4.36 -28.93
C GLU A 78 -16.39 -4.84 -29.89
N ALA A 79 -16.64 -4.82 -31.20
CA ALA A 79 -15.65 -5.19 -32.21
C ALA A 79 -14.39 -4.31 -32.16
N ARG A 80 -14.54 -3.01 -31.87
CA ARG A 80 -13.39 -2.13 -31.65
C ARG A 80 -12.64 -2.50 -30.38
N LEU A 81 -13.33 -2.75 -29.26
CA LEU A 81 -12.68 -3.15 -28.01
C LEU A 81 -11.98 -4.51 -28.11
N THR A 82 -12.54 -5.48 -28.83
CA THR A 82 -11.88 -6.77 -29.07
C THR A 82 -10.61 -6.58 -29.89
N ALA A 83 -10.69 -5.84 -31.00
CA ALA A 83 -9.51 -5.52 -31.81
C ALA A 83 -8.45 -4.74 -31.02
N ASP A 84 -8.85 -3.81 -30.15
CA ASP A 84 -7.93 -3.07 -29.27
C ASP A 84 -7.22 -4.01 -28.28
N ARG A 85 -7.95 -4.95 -27.67
CA ARG A 85 -7.38 -5.96 -26.76
C ARG A 85 -6.40 -6.88 -27.48
N GLU A 86 -6.76 -7.38 -28.66
CA GLU A 86 -5.90 -8.24 -29.47
C GLU A 86 -4.58 -7.54 -29.83
N ARG A 87 -4.66 -6.29 -30.29
CA ARG A 87 -3.44 -5.50 -30.57
C ARG A 87 -2.57 -5.31 -29.32
N HIS A 88 -3.19 -5.10 -28.15
CA HIS A 88 -2.45 -5.03 -26.90
C HIS A 88 -1.78 -6.34 -26.49
N VAL A 89 -2.44 -7.48 -26.73
CA VAL A 89 -1.84 -8.80 -26.46
C VAL A 89 -0.62 -9.02 -27.36
N VAL A 90 -0.78 -8.84 -28.68
CA VAL A 90 0.32 -8.97 -29.64
C VAL A 90 1.48 -8.01 -29.32
N SER A 91 1.16 -6.77 -28.95
CA SER A 91 2.17 -5.80 -28.54
C SER A 91 2.92 -6.24 -27.28
N ARG A 92 2.24 -6.85 -26.29
CA ARG A 92 2.87 -7.32 -25.05
C ARG A 92 3.71 -8.57 -25.27
N GLU A 93 3.29 -9.46 -26.16
CA GLU A 93 4.05 -10.67 -26.52
C GLU A 93 5.34 -10.35 -27.28
N SER A 94 5.35 -9.23 -28.01
CA SER A 94 6.52 -8.73 -28.74
C SER A 94 7.39 -7.74 -27.93
N GLU A 95 7.05 -7.47 -26.65
CA GLU A 95 7.86 -6.61 -25.79
C GLU A 95 9.24 -7.23 -25.55
N THR A 96 10.29 -6.42 -25.73
CA THR A 96 11.62 -6.74 -25.20
C THR A 96 11.63 -6.66 -23.67
N PHE A 97 12.62 -7.29 -23.03
CA PHE A 97 12.75 -7.25 -21.57
C PHE A 97 12.81 -5.81 -21.02
N THR A 98 13.56 -4.91 -21.66
CA THR A 98 13.69 -3.51 -21.24
C THR A 98 12.37 -2.77 -21.38
N GLN A 99 11.66 -2.91 -22.50
CA GLN A 99 10.34 -2.32 -22.69
C GLN A 99 9.32 -2.80 -21.64
N ARG A 100 9.37 -4.09 -21.29
CA ARG A 100 8.54 -4.66 -20.23
C ARG A 100 8.85 -4.03 -18.87
N GLU A 101 10.13 -3.90 -18.50
CA GLU A 101 10.52 -3.28 -17.24
C GLU A 101 10.19 -1.78 -17.19
N ASP A 102 10.36 -1.06 -18.28
CA ASP A 102 9.97 0.36 -18.40
C ASP A 102 8.44 0.50 -18.24
N ARG A 103 7.65 -0.36 -18.89
CA ARG A 103 6.20 -0.36 -18.72
C ARG A 103 5.79 -0.68 -17.29
N LEU A 104 6.38 -1.71 -16.66
CA LEU A 104 6.05 -2.11 -15.30
C LEU A 104 6.50 -1.07 -14.26
N SER A 105 7.65 -0.43 -14.45
CA SER A 105 8.10 0.66 -13.60
C SER A 105 7.18 1.88 -13.72
N ALA A 106 6.76 2.23 -14.94
CA ALA A 106 5.77 3.27 -15.17
C ALA A 106 4.41 2.91 -14.52
N ASP A 107 3.95 1.66 -14.63
CA ASP A 107 2.73 1.20 -13.96
C ASP A 107 2.82 1.29 -12.43
N ARG A 108 3.96 0.88 -11.84
CA ARG A 108 4.23 1.01 -10.39
C ARG A 108 4.18 2.47 -9.95
N SER A 109 4.84 3.36 -10.69
CA SER A 109 4.87 4.80 -10.38
C SER A 109 3.48 5.43 -10.45
N ARG A 110 2.70 5.16 -11.51
CA ARG A 110 1.32 5.63 -11.66
C ARG A 110 0.43 5.15 -10.52
N ARG A 111 0.56 3.89 -10.11
CA ARG A 111 -0.19 3.34 -8.97
C ARG A 111 0.21 3.99 -7.65
N ALA A 112 1.50 4.26 -7.43
CA ALA A 112 1.95 4.95 -6.24
C ALA A 112 1.38 6.37 -6.16
N ILE A 113 1.44 7.12 -7.27
CA ILE A 113 0.86 8.45 -7.38
C ILE A 113 -0.66 8.40 -7.14
N SER A 114 -1.36 7.48 -7.82
CA SER A 114 -2.81 7.31 -7.63
C SER A 114 -3.16 7.03 -6.17
N ARG A 115 -2.41 6.17 -5.48
CA ARG A 115 -2.62 5.88 -4.05
C ARG A 115 -2.34 7.07 -3.15
N SER A 116 -1.35 7.89 -3.48
CA SER A 116 -1.04 9.11 -2.71
C SER A 116 -2.07 10.21 -2.87
N LEU A 117 -2.87 10.15 -3.95
CA LEU A 117 -3.94 11.09 -4.25
C LEU A 117 -5.33 10.53 -3.89
N GLU A 118 -5.42 9.31 -3.35
CA GLU A 118 -6.68 8.73 -2.88
C GLU A 118 -7.26 9.60 -1.76
N THR A 119 -8.55 9.88 -1.84
CA THR A 119 -9.34 10.37 -0.70
C THR A 119 -9.49 9.27 0.36
N ASP A 120 -9.83 9.63 1.60
CA ASP A 120 -10.04 8.66 2.66
C ASP A 120 -11.20 7.69 2.36
N GLU A 121 -12.25 8.14 1.68
CA GLU A 121 -13.36 7.32 1.23
C GLU A 121 -12.94 6.30 0.15
N GLU A 122 -12.13 6.73 -0.83
CA GLU A 122 -11.59 5.86 -1.87
C GLU A 122 -10.64 4.81 -1.29
N ARG A 123 -9.75 5.25 -0.39
CA ARG A 123 -8.83 4.35 0.33
C ARG A 123 -9.61 3.32 1.15
N SER A 124 -10.64 3.75 1.88
CA SER A 124 -11.48 2.86 2.69
C SER A 124 -12.25 1.87 1.82
N SER A 125 -12.79 2.32 0.70
CA SER A 125 -13.51 1.49 -0.27
C SER A 125 -12.57 0.45 -0.90
N ARG A 126 -11.36 0.85 -1.31
CA ARG A 126 -10.34 -0.06 -1.84
C ARG A 126 -9.94 -1.12 -0.81
N LEU A 127 -9.63 -0.72 0.42
CA LEU A 127 -9.26 -1.66 1.50
C LEU A 127 -10.41 -2.58 1.91
N SER A 128 -11.65 -2.09 1.84
CA SER A 128 -12.85 -2.93 2.03
C SER A 128 -12.96 -3.99 0.94
N ALA A 129 -12.82 -3.59 -0.32
CA ALA A 129 -12.84 -4.51 -1.46
C ALA A 129 -11.69 -5.51 -1.42
N ASP A 130 -10.48 -5.09 -1.01
CA ASP A 130 -9.32 -5.96 -0.82
C ASP A 130 -9.60 -7.03 0.25
N ARG A 131 -10.14 -6.62 1.41
CA ARG A 131 -10.55 -7.53 2.49
C ARG A 131 -11.59 -8.54 2.03
N HIS A 132 -12.63 -8.08 1.33
CA HIS A 132 -13.68 -8.95 0.81
C HIS A 132 -13.16 -9.99 -0.19
N ARG A 133 -12.23 -9.60 -1.09
CA ARG A 133 -11.59 -10.56 -2.00
C ARG A 133 -10.75 -11.59 -1.26
N HIS A 134 -10.04 -11.19 -0.21
CA HIS A 134 -9.30 -12.14 0.63
C HIS A 134 -10.22 -13.09 1.38
N GLU A 135 -11.35 -12.60 1.89
CA GLU A 135 -12.36 -13.43 2.55
C GLU A 135 -12.92 -14.47 1.59
N ILE A 136 -13.36 -14.06 0.40
CA ILE A 136 -13.82 -14.99 -0.65
C ILE A 136 -12.73 -16.02 -0.98
N SER A 137 -11.50 -15.57 -1.18
CA SER A 137 -10.38 -16.47 -1.48
C SER A 137 -10.12 -17.50 -0.37
N ARG A 138 -10.34 -17.13 0.90
CA ARG A 138 -10.20 -18.05 2.04
C ARG A 138 -11.38 -19.01 2.16
N MET A 139 -12.59 -18.56 1.83
CA MET A 139 -13.79 -19.41 1.86
C MET A 139 -13.73 -20.54 0.83
N PHE A 140 -13.05 -20.33 -0.30
CA PHE A 140 -12.87 -21.33 -1.36
C PHE A 140 -11.46 -21.96 -1.36
N GLU A 141 -10.67 -21.73 -0.31
CA GLU A 141 -9.34 -22.33 -0.15
C GLU A 141 -9.49 -23.84 0.09
N SER A 142 -8.69 -24.67 -0.60
CA SER A 142 -8.60 -26.09 -0.26
C SER A 142 -7.72 -26.31 0.97
N ASP A 143 -7.86 -27.45 1.66
CA ASP A 143 -7.05 -27.77 2.84
C ASP A 143 -5.54 -27.73 2.54
N GLU A 144 -5.12 -28.22 1.38
CA GLU A 144 -3.72 -28.14 0.94
C GLU A 144 -3.25 -26.69 0.77
N GLN A 145 -4.08 -25.84 0.16
CA GLN A 145 -3.76 -24.41 0.01
C GLN A 145 -3.68 -23.70 1.37
N HIS A 146 -4.57 -24.08 2.29
CA HIS A 146 -4.58 -23.57 3.66
C HIS A 146 -3.27 -23.89 4.39
N ASP A 147 -2.82 -25.13 4.33
CA ASP A 147 -1.58 -25.59 4.94
C ASP A 147 -0.35 -24.94 4.31
N LEU A 148 -0.33 -24.79 2.99
CA LEU A 148 0.72 -24.04 2.27
C LEU A 148 0.75 -22.58 2.70
N ARG A 149 -0.41 -21.94 2.89
CA ARG A 149 -0.48 -20.55 3.35
C ARG A 149 0.01 -20.40 4.78
N LEU A 150 -0.37 -21.30 5.68
CA LEU A 150 0.07 -21.29 7.07
C LEU A 150 1.58 -21.56 7.19
N SER A 151 2.10 -22.56 6.48
CA SER A 151 3.54 -22.86 6.45
C SER A 151 4.32 -21.68 5.89
N ALA A 152 3.89 -21.08 4.78
CA ALA A 152 4.52 -19.88 4.23
C ALA A 152 4.46 -18.69 5.21
N ALA A 153 3.37 -18.53 5.97
CA ALA A 153 3.28 -17.50 7.01
C ALA A 153 4.27 -17.73 8.16
N ARG A 154 4.44 -18.99 8.59
CA ARG A 154 5.44 -19.38 9.60
C ARG A 154 6.86 -19.14 9.09
N SER A 155 7.18 -19.51 7.85
CA SER A 155 8.50 -19.28 7.26
C SER A 155 8.85 -17.79 7.22
N ARG A 156 7.91 -16.93 6.78
CA ARG A 156 8.09 -15.47 6.79
C ARG A 156 8.33 -14.91 8.19
N TYR A 157 7.66 -15.46 9.21
CA TYR A 157 7.87 -15.04 10.60
C TYR A 157 9.31 -15.32 11.05
N TYR A 158 9.82 -16.53 10.80
CA TYR A 158 11.19 -16.89 11.17
C TYR A 158 12.24 -16.11 10.37
N GLU A 159 12.03 -15.92 9.06
CA GLU A 159 12.89 -15.09 8.22
C GLU A 159 12.96 -13.65 8.76
N GLN A 160 11.81 -13.08 9.16
CA GLN A 160 11.78 -11.76 9.75
C GLN A 160 12.53 -11.71 11.10
N GLN A 161 12.39 -12.75 11.93
CA GLN A 161 13.15 -12.84 13.18
C GLN A 161 14.66 -12.87 12.94
N GLU A 162 15.10 -13.66 11.97
CA GLU A 162 16.51 -13.77 11.60
C GLU A 162 17.05 -12.43 11.09
N ILE A 163 16.33 -11.75 10.19
CA ILE A 163 16.69 -10.41 9.73
C ILE A 163 16.83 -9.44 10.90
N THR A 164 15.89 -9.46 11.86
CA THR A 164 15.97 -8.59 13.03
C THR A 164 17.13 -8.95 13.95
N ALA A 165 17.43 -10.24 14.12
CA ALA A 165 18.56 -10.69 14.93
C ALA A 165 19.89 -10.26 14.31
N ASN A 166 20.05 -10.46 12.99
CA ASN A 166 21.22 -10.06 12.24
C ASN A 166 21.42 -8.53 12.30
N HIS A 167 20.37 -7.74 12.08
CA HIS A 167 20.43 -6.29 12.23
C HIS A 167 20.88 -5.84 13.63
N LEU A 168 20.38 -6.49 14.69
CA LEU A 168 20.80 -6.20 16.06
C LEU A 168 22.26 -6.59 16.31
N GLU A 169 22.74 -7.69 15.72
CA GLU A 169 24.13 -8.12 15.80
C GLU A 169 25.08 -7.19 15.04
N GLU A 170 24.69 -6.73 13.86
CA GLU A 170 25.40 -5.71 13.09
C GLU A 170 25.50 -4.39 13.88
N GLU A 171 24.40 -3.92 14.47
CA GLU A 171 24.40 -2.71 15.30
C GLU A 171 25.25 -2.88 16.57
N ARG A 172 25.24 -4.05 17.21
CA ARG A 172 26.14 -4.35 18.35
C ARG A 172 27.60 -4.29 17.93
N SER A 173 27.94 -4.88 16.80
CA SER A 173 29.31 -4.90 16.25
C SER A 173 29.78 -3.48 15.93
N ARG A 174 28.93 -2.69 15.27
CA ARG A 174 29.17 -1.27 14.99
C ARG A 174 29.42 -0.45 16.26
N VAL A 175 28.59 -0.63 17.29
CA VAL A 175 28.78 0.06 18.59
C VAL A 175 30.08 -0.39 19.25
N GLN A 176 30.44 -1.66 19.16
CA GLN A 176 31.68 -2.19 19.71
C GLN A 176 32.91 -1.59 19.00
N GLU A 177 32.90 -1.49 17.68
CA GLU A 177 33.96 -0.84 16.88
C GLU A 177 34.11 0.65 17.24
N LEU A 178 32.99 1.38 17.38
CA LEU A 178 33.00 2.77 17.83
C LEU A 178 33.65 2.90 19.21
N ARG A 179 33.30 2.01 20.16
CA ARG A 179 33.90 2.03 21.50
C ARG A 179 35.39 1.71 21.50
N GLN A 180 35.87 0.88 20.57
CA GLN A 180 37.29 0.55 20.45
C GLN A 180 38.12 1.69 19.86
N THR A 181 37.51 2.52 19.02
CA THR A 181 38.19 3.63 18.32
C THR A 181 38.05 4.97 19.04
N GLN A 182 37.21 5.06 20.06
CA GLN A 182 37.01 6.28 20.85
C GLN A 182 38.19 6.60 21.79
N SER A 183 38.53 7.89 21.85
CA SER A 183 39.47 8.42 22.84
C SER A 183 38.85 8.50 24.24
N SER A 184 39.68 8.54 25.27
CA SER A 184 39.23 8.64 26.67
C SER A 184 38.37 9.89 26.92
N ASP A 185 38.77 11.04 26.36
CA ASP A 185 38.07 12.31 26.56
C ASP A 185 36.68 12.30 25.93
N THR A 186 36.55 11.75 24.71
CA THR A 186 35.26 11.57 24.04
C THR A 186 34.32 10.64 24.81
N ARG A 187 34.86 9.62 25.48
CA ARG A 187 34.08 8.68 26.28
C ARG A 187 33.55 9.33 27.56
N LEU A 188 34.34 10.19 28.21
CA LEU A 188 33.91 10.93 29.39
C LEU A 188 32.82 11.94 29.06
N ILE A 189 32.96 12.65 27.93
CA ILE A 189 31.93 13.58 27.44
C ILE A 189 30.61 12.84 27.19
N GLN A 190 30.63 11.70 26.50
CA GLN A 190 29.42 10.89 26.27
C GLN A 190 28.77 10.38 27.56
N LEU A 191 29.57 9.89 28.53
CA LEU A 191 29.03 9.43 29.81
C LEU A 191 28.40 10.56 30.62
N GLU A 192 28.97 11.77 30.55
CA GLU A 192 28.41 12.94 31.21
C GLU A 192 27.12 13.40 30.50
N GLU A 193 27.09 13.38 29.16
CA GLU A 193 25.86 13.62 28.38
C GLU A 193 24.76 12.60 28.68
N ASP A 194 25.08 11.30 28.75
CA ASP A 194 24.13 10.25 29.10
C ASP A 194 23.61 10.39 30.53
N ARG A 195 24.49 10.77 31.47
CA ARG A 195 24.09 11.11 32.85
C ARG A 195 23.13 12.29 32.87
N LEU A 196 23.46 13.37 32.16
CA LEU A 196 22.61 14.55 32.06
C LEU A 196 21.27 14.21 31.39
N ARG A 197 21.24 13.41 30.33
CA ARG A 197 20.01 12.91 29.69
C ARG A 197 19.16 12.10 30.66
N HIS A 198 19.76 11.18 31.42
CA HIS A 198 19.04 10.40 32.43
C HIS A 198 18.49 11.26 33.57
N VAL A 199 19.24 12.26 34.01
CA VAL A 199 18.80 13.22 35.02
C VAL A 199 17.63 14.06 34.48
N VAL A 200 17.75 14.56 33.25
CA VAL A 200 16.69 15.34 32.58
C VAL A 200 15.42 14.51 32.37
N LEU A 201 15.52 13.24 31.95
CA LEU A 201 14.37 12.35 31.79
C LEU A 201 13.70 11.99 33.13
N ARG A 202 14.44 11.93 34.24
CA ARG A 202 13.83 11.74 35.57
C ARG A 202 13.17 13.00 36.10
N LEU A 203 13.68 14.17 35.74
CA LEU A 203 13.20 15.46 36.25
C LEU A 203 12.16 16.12 35.33
N SER A 204 12.01 15.64 34.10
CA SER A 204 10.99 16.08 33.15
C SER A 204 9.94 14.97 33.04
N PRO A 205 8.80 15.07 33.75
CA PRO A 205 7.62 14.29 33.39
C PRO A 205 7.34 14.59 31.91
N GLY A 206 7.31 13.56 31.07
CA GLY A 206 7.05 13.74 29.65
C GLY A 206 5.73 14.50 29.45
N GLU A 207 5.75 15.49 28.56
CA GLU A 207 4.57 16.30 28.21
C GLU A 207 3.43 15.48 27.56
N ASP A 208 3.63 14.17 27.36
CA ASP A 208 2.61 13.23 26.87
C ASP A 208 1.74 12.61 28.00
N ASP A 209 2.04 12.87 29.27
CA ASP A 209 1.23 12.43 30.42
C ASP A 209 0.33 13.55 31.00
N ALA A 210 -0.04 14.54 30.19
CA ALA A 210 -0.96 15.63 30.57
C ALA A 210 -2.44 15.18 30.77
N SER A 211 -2.68 13.90 31.03
CA SER A 211 -4.02 13.31 31.24
C SER A 211 -4.15 12.53 32.55
N MET A 212 -3.05 12.12 33.19
CA MET A 212 -3.10 11.58 34.55
C MET A 212 -2.49 12.57 35.52
N VAL A 213 -3.36 13.42 36.07
CA VAL A 213 -3.11 14.09 37.35
C VAL A 213 -2.99 12.98 38.40
N TYR A 214 -1.80 12.39 38.54
CA TYR A 214 -1.46 11.70 39.77
C TYR A 214 -1.21 12.78 40.81
N ASP A 215 -2.18 12.94 41.70
CA ASP A 215 -2.03 13.69 42.92
C ASP A 215 -0.88 13.06 43.72
N PHE A 216 0.29 13.69 43.68
CA PHE A 216 1.49 13.24 44.39
C PHE A 216 1.29 13.22 45.93
N GLY A 217 0.15 13.71 46.44
CA GLY A 217 -0.28 13.59 47.83
C GLY A 217 -0.85 12.22 48.24
N GLU A 218 -1.13 11.31 47.29
CA GLU A 218 -1.77 10.01 47.59
C GLU A 218 -0.90 8.79 47.24
N LEU A 219 0.43 8.89 47.28
CA LEU A 219 1.29 7.70 47.22
C LEU A 219 1.46 7.11 48.63
N PRO A 220 0.82 5.97 48.99
CA PRO A 220 0.72 5.49 50.37
C PRO A 220 2.04 5.01 51.00
N TRP A 221 3.14 5.02 50.24
CA TRP A 221 4.46 4.59 50.67
C TRP A 221 5.40 5.75 51.03
N ILE A 222 5.02 7.01 50.78
CA ILE A 222 5.83 8.19 51.12
C ILE A 222 5.67 8.53 52.60
N GLU A 223 4.48 8.35 53.17
CA GLU A 223 4.24 8.41 54.61
C GLU A 223 4.40 7.01 55.20
N LYS A 224 5.56 6.76 55.83
CA LYS A 224 5.90 5.47 56.46
C LYS A 224 4.94 5.03 57.58
N GLU A 225 3.95 5.85 57.95
CA GLU A 225 2.99 5.60 59.02
C GLU A 225 2.04 4.41 58.72
N LYS A 226 1.92 3.98 57.46
CA LYS A 226 1.13 2.80 57.07
C LYS A 226 1.92 1.75 56.26
N SER A 227 3.25 1.84 56.23
CA SER A 227 4.04 0.74 55.69
C SER A 227 3.93 -0.45 56.67
N GLY A 228 3.57 -1.63 56.17
CA GLY A 228 3.34 -2.86 56.95
C GLY A 228 4.57 -3.45 57.65
N PHE A 229 5.56 -2.63 57.97
CA PHE A 229 6.81 -2.99 58.64
C PHE A 229 7.05 -2.18 59.92
N ASN A 230 5.99 -1.69 60.58
CA ASN A 230 6.11 -1.17 61.93
C ASN A 230 6.10 -2.36 62.91
N TYR A 231 7.29 -2.84 63.26
CA TYR A 231 7.50 -3.97 64.17
C TYR A 231 7.17 -3.50 65.60
N ASP A 232 5.98 -3.82 66.10
CA ASP A 232 5.56 -3.40 67.43
C ASP A 232 6.11 -4.39 68.48
N SER A 233 7.20 -4.00 69.13
CA SER A 233 7.94 -4.85 70.08
C SER A 233 7.14 -5.28 71.32
N ILE A 234 5.95 -4.70 71.54
CA ILE A 234 5.04 -5.06 72.64
C ILE A 234 4.21 -6.30 72.28
N ILE A 235 3.98 -6.54 70.98
CA ILE A 235 3.21 -7.70 70.51
C ILE A 235 4.14 -8.92 70.48
N LYS A 236 3.83 -9.94 71.29
CA LYS A 236 4.52 -11.23 71.23
C LYS A 236 4.04 -12.03 70.02
N TYR A 237 4.58 -11.70 68.84
CA TYR A 237 4.20 -12.34 67.58
C TYR A 237 4.36 -13.88 67.58
N ALA A 238 5.20 -14.45 68.45
CA ALA A 238 5.35 -15.90 68.64
C ALA A 238 4.06 -16.59 69.15
N GLU A 239 3.13 -15.86 69.77
CA GLU A 239 1.83 -16.41 70.20
C GLU A 239 0.81 -16.44 69.05
N TYR A 240 1.09 -15.76 67.92
CA TYR A 240 0.22 -15.69 66.74
C TYR A 240 0.71 -16.55 65.56
N THR A 241 1.80 -17.31 65.71
CA THR A 241 2.38 -18.16 64.65
C THR A 241 1.72 -19.53 64.54
N HIS A 242 0.40 -19.63 64.70
CA HIS A 242 -0.32 -20.82 64.23
C HIS A 242 -0.75 -20.60 62.78
N LEU A 243 0.22 -20.71 61.86
CA LEU A 243 -0.09 -20.96 60.46
C LEU A 243 -0.67 -22.38 60.39
N GLY A 244 -1.95 -22.51 60.03
CA GLY A 244 -2.59 -23.81 59.80
C GLY A 244 -1.83 -24.62 58.74
N SER A 245 -1.89 -25.96 58.81
CA SER A 245 -1.13 -26.79 57.87
C SER A 245 -1.62 -26.60 56.42
N MET A 246 -0.66 -26.53 55.49
CA MET A 246 -0.89 -26.31 54.06
C MET A 246 -1.10 -27.64 53.33
N ASP A 247 -2.07 -28.45 53.75
CA ASP A 247 -2.20 -29.83 53.25
C ASP A 247 -3.24 -30.00 52.13
N GLU A 248 -3.96 -28.95 51.71
CA GLU A 248 -4.95 -29.04 50.62
C GLU A 248 -4.74 -28.01 49.52
N ILE A 249 -4.41 -28.50 48.32
CA ILE A 249 -4.21 -27.72 47.10
C ILE A 249 -5.56 -27.58 46.36
N CYS A 250 -5.92 -26.35 45.95
CA CYS A 250 -7.09 -26.14 45.09
C CYS A 250 -6.88 -26.80 43.71
N PRO A 251 -7.74 -27.75 43.29
CA PRO A 251 -7.54 -28.50 42.05
C PRO A 251 -7.71 -27.69 40.77
N HIS A 252 -8.16 -26.43 40.84
CA HIS A 252 -8.37 -25.57 39.66
C HIS A 252 -7.24 -24.58 39.37
N CYS A 253 -6.45 -24.16 40.37
CA CYS A 253 -5.43 -23.13 40.20
C CYS A 253 -4.08 -23.45 40.86
N ILE A 254 -3.94 -24.60 41.53
CA ILE A 254 -2.71 -25.03 42.22
C ILE A 254 -2.25 -24.02 43.31
N ALA A 255 -3.12 -23.10 43.73
CA ALA A 255 -2.85 -22.21 44.87
C ALA A 255 -3.41 -22.79 46.17
N VAL A 256 -2.72 -22.54 47.28
CA VAL A 256 -3.13 -22.96 48.63
C VAL A 256 -4.07 -21.90 49.21
N PRO A 257 -5.35 -22.21 49.49
CA PRO A 257 -6.24 -21.26 50.15
C PRO A 257 -5.93 -21.16 51.65
N LEU A 258 -6.01 -19.95 52.19
CA LEU A 258 -6.01 -19.73 53.65
C LEU A 258 -7.31 -20.29 54.23
N SER A 259 -7.23 -21.29 55.10
CA SER A 259 -8.38 -21.84 55.81
C SER A 259 -8.76 -20.92 56.98
N GLY A 260 -10.03 -20.49 57.03
CA GLY A 260 -10.51 -19.69 58.18
C GLY A 260 -11.79 -18.87 58.01
N THR A 261 -12.40 -18.77 56.82
CA THR A 261 -13.66 -18.03 56.66
C THR A 261 -14.76 -18.94 56.11
N GLU A 262 -15.83 -19.10 56.89
CA GLU A 262 -17.09 -19.73 56.48
C GLU A 262 -17.85 -18.84 55.47
N SER A 263 -17.33 -18.73 54.24
CA SER A 263 -18.02 -18.11 53.09
C SER A 263 -17.33 -18.51 51.77
N PRO A 264 -18.06 -18.61 50.64
CA PRO A 264 -17.57 -19.27 49.44
C PRO A 264 -16.41 -18.53 48.77
N LYS A 265 -15.44 -19.33 48.32
CA LYS A 265 -14.09 -18.98 47.84
C LYS A 265 -14.14 -18.07 46.60
N GLU A 266 -13.81 -16.79 46.75
CA GLU A 266 -13.42 -15.93 45.62
C GLU A 266 -11.93 -16.14 45.33
N CYS A 267 -11.64 -16.95 44.31
CA CYS A 267 -10.34 -16.88 43.64
C CYS A 267 -10.36 -15.65 42.73
N VAL A 268 -9.54 -14.63 43.03
CA VAL A 268 -9.35 -13.48 42.14
C VAL A 268 -8.60 -13.96 40.88
N VAL A 269 -9.34 -14.24 39.81
CA VAL A 269 -8.78 -14.60 38.50
C VAL A 269 -8.44 -13.33 37.75
N HIS A 270 -7.15 -13.00 37.64
CA HIS A 270 -6.69 -12.10 36.58
C HIS A 270 -6.59 -12.86 35.24
N PRO A 271 -6.94 -12.24 34.10
CA PRO A 271 -7.06 -12.95 32.84
C PRO A 271 -5.67 -13.24 32.25
N VAL A 272 -5.26 -14.50 32.28
CA VAL A 272 -4.16 -14.98 31.45
C VAL A 272 -4.78 -15.58 30.19
N LYS A 273 -4.63 -14.86 29.08
CA LYS A 273 -4.68 -15.46 27.74
C LYS A 273 -3.56 -16.50 27.67
N LEU A 274 -3.82 -17.69 27.15
CA LEU A 274 -2.90 -18.43 26.28
C LEU A 274 -3.58 -19.67 25.68
N SER A 275 -3.34 -19.82 24.37
CA SER A 275 -3.46 -21.00 23.47
C SER A 275 -4.80 -21.71 23.36
#